data_AF-E3ZR57-F1
#
_entry.id   AF-E3ZR57-F1
#
_cell.length_a   1.000
_cell.length_b   1.000
_cell.length_c   1.000
_cell.angle_alpha   90.00
_cell.angle_beta   90.00
_cell.angle_gamma   90.00
#
_symmetry.space_group_name_H-M   'P 1'
#
loop_
_entity.id
_entity.type
_entity.pdbx_description
1 polymer ?
#
loop_
_entity_poly.entity_id
_entity_poly.type
_entity_poly.pdbx_seq_one_letter_code
_entity_poly.pdbx_strand_id
1 'polypeptide(L)' 'MSEARLVKEYTKVLNQMDKLYRNILVSCYIERKKNVAVMLELPYEIAQFKRIKKRAVLALATEMGIVVRKNN' A
#
# COMPACT_ATOMS: atom_id res chain seq x y z
N MET A 1 -21.96 -9.11 -3.65
CA MET A 1 -20.82 -10.04 -3.50
C MET A 1 -20.61 -10.33 -2.02
N SER A 2 -20.21 -11.54 -1.62
CA SER A 2 -19.93 -11.82 -0.20
C SER A 2 -18.60 -11.18 0.22
N GLU A 3 -18.48 -10.79 1.49
CA GLU A 3 -17.28 -10.17 2.06
C GLU A 3 -16.04 -11.05 1.87
N ALA A 4 -16.17 -12.36 2.11
CA ALA A 4 -15.09 -13.33 1.89
C ALA A 4 -14.58 -13.35 0.44
N ARG A 5 -15.46 -13.14 -0.54
CA ARG A 5 -15.07 -13.05 -1.95
C ARG A 5 -14.30 -11.77 -2.24
N LEU A 6 -14.75 -10.62 -1.70
CA LEU A 6 -14.04 -9.35 -1.82
C LEU A 6 -12.64 -9.43 -1.20
N VAL A 7 -12.52 -9.97 0.01
CA VAL A 7 -11.23 -10.17 0.68
C VAL A 7 -10.30 -11.02 -0.18
N LYS A 8 -10.80 -12.10 -0.77
CA LYS A 8 -10.02 -12.97 -1.66
C LYS A 8 -9.52 -12.23 -2.90
N GLU A 9 -10.37 -11.42 -3.54
CA GLU A 9 -10.02 -10.64 -4.73
C GLU A 9 -8.94 -9.59 -4.41
N TYR A 10 -9.11 -8.80 -3.35
CA TYR A 10 -8.09 -7.81 -2.94
C TYR A 10 -6.79 -8.46 -2.46
N THR A 11 -6.87 -9.60 -1.77
CA THR A 11 -5.68 -10.35 -1.36
C THR A 11 -4.87 -10.82 -2.56
N LYS A 12 -5.55 -11.24 -3.65
CA LYS A 12 -4.88 -11.63 -4.90
C LYS A 12 -4.10 -10.45 -5.49
N VAL A 13 -4.70 -9.27 -5.57
CA VAL A 13 -4.06 -8.04 -6.07
C VAL A 13 -2.84 -7.70 -5.22
N LEU A 14 -3.00 -7.62 -3.90
CA LEU A 14 -1.91 -7.30 -2.97
C LEU A 14 -0.75 -8.29 -3.08
N ASN A 15 -1.02 -9.59 -3.29
CA ASN A 15 0.01 -10.62 -3.41
C ASN A 15 0.80 -10.59 -4.72
N GLN A 16 0.31 -9.89 -5.75
CA GLN A 16 1.03 -9.69 -7.01
C GLN A 16 1.94 -8.45 -6.96
N MET A 17 1.74 -7.57 -5.97
CA MET A 17 2.56 -6.37 -5.81
C MET A 17 3.96 -6.71 -5.28
N ASP A 18 4.90 -5.79 -5.53
CA ASP A 18 6.22 -5.80 -4.90
C ASP A 18 6.11 -5.98 -3.37
N LYS A 19 6.98 -6.82 -2.81
CA LYS A 19 6.92 -7.20 -1.38
C LYS A 19 7.02 -5.99 -0.46
N LEU A 20 7.86 -5.00 -0.78
CA LEU A 20 7.99 -3.78 0.02
C LEU A 20 6.70 -2.96 -0.05
N TYR A 21 6.10 -2.83 -1.24
CA TYR A 21 4.84 -2.11 -1.41
C TYR A 21 3.69 -2.77 -0.66
N ARG A 22 3.54 -4.10 -0.79
CA ARG A 22 2.53 -4.86 -0.06
C ARG A 22 2.68 -4.66 1.45
N ASN A 23 3.89 -4.80 1.97
CA ASN A 23 4.17 -4.64 3.40
C ASN A 23 3.79 -3.23 3.88
N ILE A 24 4.18 -2.18 3.16
CA ILE A 24 3.84 -0.79 3.51
C ILE A 24 2.32 -0.57 3.49
N LEU A 25 1.62 -1.09 2.47
CA LEU A 25 0.18 -0.92 2.33
C LEU A 25 -0.59 -1.63 3.46
N VAL A 26 -0.25 -2.89 3.75
CA VAL A 26 -0.86 -3.66 4.84
C VAL A 26 -0.63 -2.97 6.17
N SER A 27 0.62 -2.64 6.50
CA SER A 27 0.93 -2.04 7.80
C SER A 27 0.31 -0.66 7.98
N CYS A 28 0.32 0.20 6.97
CA CYS A 28 -0.24 1.55 7.12
C CYS A 28 -1.77 1.60 7.06
N TYR A 29 -2.43 0.78 6.24
CA TYR A 29 -3.85 0.94 5.93
C TYR A 29 -4.74 -0.16 6.50
N ILE A 30 -4.23 -1.38 6.68
CA ILE A 30 -4.97 -2.49 7.30
C ILE A 30 -4.68 -2.51 8.80
N GLU A 31 -3.39 -2.57 9.18
CA GLU A 31 -2.97 -2.58 10.59
C GLU A 31 -2.98 -1.19 11.24
N ARG A 32 -3.16 -0.13 10.42
CA ARG A 32 -3.22 1.28 10.86
C ARG A 32 -1.97 1.75 11.64
N LYS A 33 -0.81 1.14 11.41
CA LYS A 33 0.47 1.58 11.99
C LYS A 33 0.83 2.98 11.49
N LYS A 34 1.36 3.81 12.39
CA LYS A 34 1.89 5.15 12.04
C LYS A 34 3.09 5.02 11.09
N ASN A 35 3.23 5.96 10.16
CA ASN A 35 4.35 5.98 9.20
C ASN A 35 5.72 5.84 9.87
N VAL A 36 5.93 6.49 11.02
CA VAL A 36 7.21 6.43 11.75
C VAL A 36 7.49 5.01 12.25
N ALA A 37 6.48 4.30 12.77
CA ALA A 37 6.65 2.93 13.26
C ALA A 37 7.03 1.97 12.13
N VAL A 38 6.33 2.05 10.99
CA VAL A 38 6.65 1.21 9.81
C VAL A 38 8.02 1.57 9.23
N MET A 39 8.38 2.86 9.24
CA MET A 39 9.68 3.32 8.75
C MET A 39 10.83 2.76 9.59
N LEU A 40 10.68 2.68 10.92
CA LEU A 40 11.70 2.11 11.81
C LEU A 40 11.98 0.62 11.55
N GLU A 41 11.03 -0.11 10.95
CA GLU A 41 11.18 -1.52 10.55
C GLU A 41 11.90 -1.66 9.18
N LEU A 42 12.25 -0.55 8.53
CA LEU A 42 12.81 -0.52 7.17
C LEU A 42 14.10 0.32 7.11
N PRO A 43 15.01 0.06 6.16
CA PRO A 43 16.27 0.80 6.02
C PRO A 43 16.08 2.13 5.28
N TYR A 44 15.04 2.92 5.62
CA TYR A 44 14.71 4.16 4.92
C TYR A 44 14.45 5.30 5.89
N GLU A 45 14.89 6.50 5.52
CA GLU A 45 14.50 7.71 6.24
C GLU A 45 13.03 8.07 5.99
N ILE A 46 12.43 8.88 6.88
CA ILE A 46 11.01 9.24 6.80
C ILE A 46 10.61 9.89 5.46
N ALA A 47 11.47 10.69 4.85
CA ALA A 47 11.21 11.30 3.55
C ALA A 47 11.21 10.27 2.42
N GLN A 48 12.16 9.33 2.45
CA GLN A 48 12.23 8.22 1.51
C GLN A 48 11.02 7.30 1.67
N PHE A 49 10.69 6.92 2.91
CA PHE A 49 9.51 6.13 3.24
C PHE A 49 8.22 6.76 2.68
N LYS A 50 8.00 8.07 2.88
CA LYS A 50 6.83 8.77 2.34
C LYS A 50 6.76 8.69 0.79
N ARG A 51 7.89 8.80 0.10
CA ARG A 51 7.97 8.65 -1.36
C ARG A 51 7.64 7.23 -1.81
N ILE A 52 8.20 6.23 -1.14
CA ILE A 52 7.94 4.80 -1.41
C ILE A 52 6.47 4.47 -1.14
N LYS A 53 5.92 4.91 -0.01
CA LYS A 53 4.50 4.74 0.32
C LYS A 53 3.60 5.36 -0.75
N LYS A 54 3.90 6.58 -1.22
CA LYS A 54 3.16 7.19 -2.33
C LYS A 54 3.22 6.33 -3.59
N ARG A 55 4.39 5.82 -3.96
CA ARG A 55 4.54 4.90 -5.10
C ARG A 55 3.74 3.61 -4.91
N ALA A 56 3.73 3.03 -3.72
CA ALA A 56 2.95 1.84 -3.40
C ALA A 56 1.44 2.08 -3.59
N VAL A 57 0.92 3.22 -3.13
CA VAL A 57 -0.48 3.61 -3.33
C VAL A 57 -0.81 3.80 -4.81
N LEU A 58 0.07 4.46 -5.58
CA LEU A 58 -0.12 4.65 -7.02
C LEU A 58 -0.05 3.33 -7.80
N ALA A 59 0.84 2.41 -7.40
CA ALA A 59 0.91 1.08 -7.98
C ALA A 59 -0.37 0.30 -7.73
N LEU A 60 -0.87 0.28 -6.48
CA LEU A 60 -2.15 -0.35 -6.15
C LEU A 60 -3.31 0.24 -6.96
N ALA A 61 -3.38 1.57 -7.08
CA ALA A 61 -4.40 2.22 -7.87
C ALA A 61 -4.34 1.80 -9.35
N THR A 62 -3.14 1.64 -9.91
CA THR A 62 -2.92 1.17 -11.28
C THR A 62 -3.44 -0.25 -11.47
N GLU A 63 -3.07 -1.18 -10.57
CA GLU A 63 -3.55 -2.57 -10.60
C GLU A 63 -5.07 -2.67 -10.47
N MET A 64 -5.68 -1.73 -9.74
CA MET A 64 -7.12 -1.65 -9.54
C MET A 64 -7.85 -0.88 -10.65
N GLY A 65 -7.15 -0.35 -11.66
CA GLY A 65 -7.76 0.48 -12.72
C GLY A 65 -8.32 1.83 -12.23
N ILE A 66 -7.80 2.35 -11.10
CA ILE A 66 -8.25 3.60 -10.48
C ILE A 66 -7.39 4.76 -10.98
N VAL A 67 -8.05 5.79 -11.53
CA VAL A 67 -7.38 7.03 -11.95
C VAL A 67 -7.12 7.93 -10.74
N VAL A 68 -5.86 8.13 -10.39
CA VAL A 68 -5.46 9.05 -9.32
C VAL A 68 -5.25 10.45 -9.88
N ARG A 69 -6.08 11.40 -9.45
CA ARG A 69 -5.92 12.82 -9.81
C ARG A 69 -4.99 13.52 -8.82
N LYS A 70 -4.16 14.42 -9.32
CA LYS A 70 -3.40 15.34 -8.48
C LYS A 70 -4.36 16.41 -7.99
N ASN A 71 -4.56 16.53 -6.68
CA ASN A 71 -5.16 17.74 -6.12
C ASN A 71 -4.11 18.85 -6.29
N ASN A 72 -4.45 19.83 -7.13
CA ASN A 72 -3.70 21.08 -7.29
C ASN A 72 -4.04 22.03 -6.14
#